data_AF-A0A7W0UTC5-F1
#
_entry.id   AF-A0A7W0UTC5-F1
#
_cell.length_a   1.000
_cell.length_b   1.000
_cell.length_c   1.000
_cell.angle_alpha   90.00
_cell.angle_beta   90.00
_cell.angle_gamma   90.00
#
_symmetry.space_group_name_H-M   'P 1'
#
loop_
_entity.id
_entity.type
_entity.pdbx_description
1 polymer ?
#
loop_
_entity_poly.entity_id
_entity_poly.type
_entity_poly.pdbx_seq_one_letter_code
_entity_poly.pdbx_strand_id
1 'polypeptide(L)'
;MGRPDVGKAAHLEFGIRPAGEGAPEIDPKPILDGWKLLEATAIYRASGRNVLHGADGDGFSIGQILLLPKPLLERRVLSDERIEIYDCGRDDIRSGQIDRRVLAGMAYLAESGLRPTITSLKCGHGFFTSSGNVSHHSSGNAMDIAQINGVPILGHQEPGGVTEQSVRRLMALQGTMAPDQIISLLELGGSTFAMGDHADHIHVGFSPMFGENGKLGKQALAVLKPGQWSDLIAQLREIDNPVVPTKPSKYSLPADKRSSPAHKGE
;
A
#
# COMPACT_ATOMS: atom_id res chain seq x y z
N MET A 1 18.01 -26.69 3.45
CA MET A 1 17.05 -27.53 4.22
C MET A 1 17.69 -27.89 5.55
N GLY A 2 17.07 -27.48 6.65
CA GLY A 2 17.53 -27.83 8.00
C GLY A 2 17.36 -29.30 8.31
N ARG A 3 18.12 -29.81 9.30
CA ARG A 3 17.94 -31.18 9.81
C ARG A 3 16.67 -31.22 10.68
N PRO A 4 15.82 -32.23 10.54
CA PRO A 4 14.63 -32.37 11.38
C PRO A 4 15.03 -32.53 12.85
N ASP A 5 14.32 -31.83 13.73
CA ASP A 5 14.48 -31.84 15.19
C ASP A 5 13.23 -32.48 15.80
N VAL A 6 13.43 -33.53 16.62
CA VAL A 6 12.36 -34.30 17.25
C VAL A 6 11.52 -33.46 18.22
N GLY A 7 12.07 -32.34 18.71
CA GLY A 7 11.37 -31.40 19.60
C GLY A 7 10.61 -30.28 18.89
N LYS A 8 10.63 -30.20 17.55
CA LYS A 8 9.97 -29.12 16.79
C LYS A 8 8.96 -29.68 15.81
N ALA A 9 7.78 -29.06 15.75
CA ALA A 9 6.81 -29.35 14.70
C ALA A 9 7.44 -29.10 13.32
N ALA A 10 6.96 -29.82 12.30
CA ALA A 10 7.43 -29.64 10.93
C ALA A 10 7.27 -28.16 10.52
N HIS A 11 8.39 -27.54 10.13
CA HIS A 11 8.45 -26.14 9.73
C HIS A 11 9.35 -26.00 8.50
N LEU A 12 9.12 -24.93 7.74
CA LEU A 12 9.97 -24.53 6.62
C LEU A 12 10.58 -23.18 6.96
N GLU A 13 11.91 -23.12 6.96
CA GLU A 13 12.64 -21.85 7.01
C GLU A 13 12.70 -21.29 5.60
N PHE A 14 12.03 -20.16 5.40
CA PHE A 14 12.12 -19.37 4.18
C PHE A 14 12.94 -18.12 4.51
N GLY A 15 13.95 -17.84 3.69
CA GLY A 15 14.81 -16.67 3.82
C GLY A 15 15.19 -16.19 2.43
N ILE A 16 15.35 -14.88 2.28
CA ILE A 16 15.77 -14.30 1.00
C ILE A 16 17.24 -13.94 1.12
N ARG A 17 18.06 -14.38 0.18
CA ARG A 17 19.46 -13.95 0.08
C ARG A 17 19.60 -13.06 -1.15
N PRO A 18 19.88 -11.76 -0.98
CA PRO A 18 20.17 -10.88 -2.10
C PRO A 18 21.38 -11.39 -2.91
N ALA A 19 21.45 -11.04 -4.18
CA ALA A 19 22.64 -11.29 -4.99
C ALA A 19 23.83 -10.48 -4.45
N GLY A 20 25.03 -11.08 -4.43
CA GLY A 20 26.26 -10.45 -3.95
C GLY A 20 27.07 -11.37 -3.03
N GLU A 21 28.40 -11.36 -3.18
CA GLU A 21 29.29 -12.14 -2.33
C GLU A 21 29.20 -11.66 -0.87
N GLY A 22 28.86 -12.56 0.05
CA GLY A 22 28.70 -12.25 1.47
C GLY A 22 27.38 -11.58 1.88
N ALA A 23 26.38 -11.47 0.98
CA ALA A 23 25.09 -10.88 1.30
C ALA A 23 24.37 -11.67 2.43
N PRO A 24 23.92 -11.00 3.51
CA PRO A 24 23.24 -11.66 4.61
C PRO A 24 21.85 -12.14 4.19
N GLU A 25 21.32 -13.11 4.92
CA GLU A 25 19.94 -13.54 4.77
C GLU A 25 19.01 -12.48 5.38
N ILE A 26 18.00 -12.06 4.62
CA ILE A 26 17.01 -11.06 5.06
C ILE A 26 15.71 -11.75 5.45
N ASP A 27 15.02 -11.17 6.45
CA ASP A 27 13.66 -11.57 6.80
C ASP A 27 12.77 -11.43 5.57
N PRO A 28 12.15 -12.52 5.08
CA PRO A 28 11.33 -12.48 3.87
C PRO A 28 9.99 -11.80 4.08
N LYS A 29 9.57 -11.57 5.34
CA LYS A 29 8.21 -11.12 5.68
C LYS A 29 7.80 -9.85 4.92
N PRO A 30 8.62 -8.79 4.79
CA PRO A 30 8.23 -7.59 4.05
C PRO A 30 7.93 -7.85 2.55
N ILE A 31 8.65 -8.79 1.93
CA ILE A 31 8.45 -9.15 0.51
C ILE A 31 7.19 -10.01 0.36
N LEU A 32 6.98 -10.96 1.27
CA LEU A 32 5.77 -11.79 1.29
C LEU A 32 4.50 -10.97 1.56
N ASP A 33 4.58 -9.99 2.46
CA ASP A 33 3.49 -9.05 2.71
C ASP A 33 3.20 -8.21 1.45
N GLY A 34 4.25 -7.79 0.74
CA GLY A 34 4.17 -7.17 -0.59
C GLY A 34 3.48 -8.05 -1.65
N TRP A 35 3.75 -9.34 -1.67
CA TRP A 35 3.11 -10.27 -2.62
C TRP A 35 1.65 -10.58 -2.26
N LYS A 36 1.31 -10.67 -0.98
CA LYS A 36 -0.09 -10.80 -0.54
C LYS A 36 -0.95 -9.60 -0.94
N LEU A 37 -0.37 -8.40 -0.92
CA LEU A 37 -1.03 -7.20 -1.44
C LEU A 37 -1.38 -7.36 -2.93
N LEU A 38 -0.46 -7.91 -3.73
CA LEU A 38 -0.70 -8.18 -5.15
C LEU A 38 -1.79 -9.24 -5.37
N GLU A 39 -1.83 -10.29 -4.54
CA GLU A 39 -2.88 -11.31 -4.58
C GLU A 39 -4.27 -10.72 -4.24
N ALA A 40 -4.38 -9.89 -3.21
CA ALA A 40 -5.64 -9.22 -2.86
C ALA A 40 -6.16 -8.32 -3.99
N THR A 41 -5.27 -7.70 -4.77
CA THR A 41 -5.63 -6.94 -5.98
C THR A 41 -6.01 -7.82 -7.17
N ALA A 42 -5.60 -9.09 -7.18
CA ALA A 42 -5.84 -10.01 -8.30
C ALA A 42 -7.30 -10.52 -8.38
N ILE A 43 -8.07 -10.41 -7.29
CA ILE A 43 -9.49 -10.80 -7.20
C ILE A 43 -10.39 -9.81 -7.96
N TYR A 44 -10.00 -8.54 -8.07
CA TYR A 44 -10.78 -7.47 -8.71
C TYR A 44 -10.28 -7.12 -10.13
N ARG A 45 -9.65 -8.10 -10.81
CA ARG A 45 -9.15 -8.01 -12.20
C ARG A 45 -10.28 -7.78 -13.20
N ALA A 46 -10.71 -6.54 -13.36
CA ALA A 46 -11.17 -6.08 -14.66
C ALA A 46 -9.92 -5.72 -15.48
N SER A 47 -9.75 -6.31 -16.67
CA SER A 47 -8.81 -5.92 -17.76
C SER A 47 -7.44 -6.59 -17.92
N GLY A 48 -7.08 -7.68 -17.23
CA GLY A 48 -5.91 -8.49 -17.65
C GLY A 48 -4.54 -7.79 -17.62
N ARG A 49 -4.38 -6.74 -16.80
CA ARG A 49 -3.15 -5.93 -16.70
C ARG A 49 -2.16 -6.54 -15.70
N ASN A 50 -0.87 -6.58 -16.08
CA ASN A 50 0.21 -7.06 -15.22
C ASN A 50 0.47 -6.04 -14.09
N VAL A 51 0.55 -6.49 -12.84
CA VAL A 51 0.78 -5.62 -11.68
C VAL A 51 2.27 -5.34 -11.45
N LEU A 52 3.15 -6.08 -12.11
CA LEU A 52 4.60 -5.88 -12.06
C LEU A 52 5.06 -4.78 -13.04
N HIS A 53 4.27 -4.51 -14.09
CA HIS A 53 4.55 -3.50 -15.09
C HIS A 53 3.23 -2.90 -15.61
N GLY A 54 3.10 -1.57 -15.60
CA GLY A 54 2.03 -0.89 -16.33
C GLY A 54 1.96 -1.37 -17.79
N ALA A 55 0.80 -1.20 -18.44
CA ALA A 55 0.48 -1.74 -19.77
C ALA A 55 1.55 -1.46 -20.85
N ASP A 56 2.43 -0.48 -20.64
CA ASP A 56 3.46 -0.03 -21.57
C ASP A 56 4.91 -0.26 -21.06
N GLY A 57 5.13 -1.09 -20.04
CA GLY A 57 6.48 -1.40 -19.53
C GLY A 57 7.15 -0.31 -18.70
N ASP A 58 6.68 0.93 -18.76
CA ASP A 58 7.30 2.11 -18.13
C ASP A 58 6.67 2.57 -16.81
N GLY A 59 5.57 1.94 -16.37
CA GLY A 59 4.87 2.29 -15.12
C GLY A 59 5.35 1.50 -13.89
N PHE A 60 5.50 2.17 -12.75
CA PHE A 60 5.81 1.51 -11.46
C PHE A 60 4.71 0.50 -11.06
N SER A 61 5.12 -0.66 -10.55
CA SER A 61 4.21 -1.61 -9.88
C SER A 61 3.64 -1.04 -8.58
N ILE A 62 2.53 -1.62 -8.09
CA ILE A 62 1.95 -1.27 -6.78
C ILE A 62 2.99 -1.40 -5.67
N GLY A 63 3.76 -2.49 -5.67
CA GLY A 63 4.83 -2.70 -4.68
C GLY A 63 5.90 -1.60 -4.73
N GLN A 64 6.32 -1.18 -5.93
CA GLN A 64 7.27 -0.08 -6.07
C GLN A 64 6.69 1.26 -5.58
N ILE A 65 5.42 1.54 -5.87
CA ILE A 65 4.73 2.76 -5.41
C ILE A 65 4.67 2.81 -3.89
N LEU A 66 4.31 1.69 -3.26
CA LEU A 66 4.28 1.55 -1.81
C LEU A 66 5.67 1.62 -1.15
N LEU A 67 6.76 1.66 -1.93
CA LEU A 67 8.14 1.85 -1.46
C LEU A 67 8.75 3.19 -1.88
N LEU A 68 8.07 3.99 -2.72
CA LEU A 68 8.59 5.28 -3.15
C LEU A 68 8.84 6.21 -1.95
N PRO A 69 9.93 7.00 -1.95
CA PRO A 69 10.15 8.03 -0.96
C PRO A 69 9.15 9.18 -1.14
N LYS A 70 8.87 9.89 -0.05
CA LYS A 70 7.85 10.95 0.01
C LYS A 70 7.96 11.99 -1.12
N PRO A 71 9.12 12.58 -1.45
CA PRO A 71 9.20 13.56 -2.53
C PRO A 71 8.83 13.02 -3.93
N LEU A 72 9.00 11.72 -4.16
CA LEU A 72 8.56 11.09 -5.41
C LEU A 72 7.05 10.82 -5.41
N LEU A 73 6.48 10.44 -4.27
CA LEU A 73 5.04 10.31 -4.11
C LEU A 73 4.32 11.65 -4.25
N GLU A 74 4.85 12.73 -3.68
CA GLU A 74 4.29 14.08 -3.83
C GLU A 74 4.19 14.48 -5.30
N ARG A 75 5.30 14.34 -6.06
CA ARG A 75 5.31 14.62 -7.50
C ARG A 75 4.32 13.74 -8.26
N ARG A 76 4.32 12.43 -7.99
CA ARG A 76 3.45 11.46 -8.68
C ARG A 76 1.99 11.82 -8.47
N VAL A 77 1.57 11.97 -7.21
CA VAL A 77 0.18 12.27 -6.84
C VAL A 77 -0.27 13.60 -7.44
N LEU A 78 0.58 14.63 -7.43
CA LEU A 78 0.24 15.93 -8.02
C LEU A 78 0.12 15.89 -9.56
N SER A 79 0.80 14.96 -10.23
CA SER A 79 0.78 14.80 -11.69
C SER A 79 -0.22 13.77 -12.21
N ASP A 80 -0.84 12.96 -11.34
CA ASP A 80 -1.72 11.87 -11.75
C ASP A 80 -3.16 12.36 -11.91
N GLU A 81 -3.62 12.48 -13.16
CA GLU A 81 -4.96 12.96 -13.51
C GLU A 81 -6.10 12.02 -13.05
N ARG A 82 -5.78 10.83 -12.54
CA ARG A 82 -6.77 9.94 -11.90
C ARG A 82 -7.07 10.36 -10.46
N ILE A 83 -6.22 11.19 -9.85
CA ILE A 83 -6.34 11.64 -8.46
C ILE A 83 -6.72 13.11 -8.47
N GLU A 84 -7.97 13.41 -8.14
CA GLU A 84 -8.42 14.79 -8.02
C GLU A 84 -8.15 15.29 -6.60
N ILE A 85 -7.57 16.49 -6.49
CA ILE A 85 -7.19 17.10 -5.21
C ILE A 85 -7.56 18.57 -5.27
N TYR A 86 -8.37 19.01 -4.32
CA TYR A 86 -8.71 20.42 -4.12
C TYR A 86 -7.46 21.31 -3.91
N ASP A 87 -7.57 22.60 -4.24
CA ASP A 87 -6.43 23.52 -4.34
C ASP A 87 -5.55 23.55 -3.09
N CYS A 88 -6.16 23.73 -1.92
CA CYS A 88 -5.42 23.81 -0.67
C CYS A 88 -4.70 22.49 -0.32
N GLY A 89 -5.31 21.34 -0.63
CA GLY A 89 -4.67 20.03 -0.46
C GLY A 89 -3.44 19.88 -1.36
N ARG A 90 -3.45 20.44 -2.57
CA ARG A 90 -2.27 20.46 -3.44
C ARG A 90 -1.12 21.26 -2.79
N ASP A 91 -1.44 22.34 -2.09
CA ASP A 91 -0.44 23.14 -1.37
C ASP A 91 0.12 22.42 -0.13
N ASP A 92 -0.71 21.68 0.60
CA ASP A 92 -0.25 20.81 1.69
C ASP A 92 0.77 19.76 1.19
N ILE A 93 0.53 19.19 0.01
CA ILE A 93 1.43 18.21 -0.61
C ILE A 93 2.72 18.89 -1.06
N ARG A 94 2.64 20.03 -1.76
CA ARG A 94 3.83 20.77 -2.26
C ARG A 94 4.74 21.26 -1.13
N SER A 95 4.15 21.62 0.01
CA SER A 95 4.88 22.07 1.19
C SER A 95 5.43 20.91 2.04
N GLY A 96 5.20 19.66 1.62
CA GLY A 96 5.71 18.48 2.30
C GLY A 96 5.06 18.23 3.66
N GLN A 97 3.82 18.68 3.87
CA GLN A 97 3.13 18.54 5.15
C GLN A 97 2.38 17.20 5.31
N ILE A 98 2.15 16.48 4.21
CA ILE A 98 1.35 15.25 4.19
C ILE A 98 2.21 14.01 4.40
N ASP A 99 1.76 13.09 5.26
CA ASP A 99 2.45 11.83 5.54
C ASP A 99 2.58 11.00 4.25
N ARG A 100 3.71 10.31 4.14
CA ARG A 100 4.03 9.47 2.99
C ARG A 100 2.96 8.40 2.74
N ARG A 101 2.37 7.83 3.80
CA ARG A 101 1.36 6.77 3.74
C ARG A 101 0.05 7.28 3.15
N VAL A 102 -0.32 8.52 3.44
CA VAL A 102 -1.47 9.18 2.81
C VAL A 102 -1.26 9.29 1.29
N LEU A 103 -0.10 9.79 0.86
CA LEU A 103 0.25 9.90 -0.56
C LEU A 103 0.29 8.53 -1.26
N ALA A 104 0.89 7.53 -0.61
CA ALA A 104 0.95 6.17 -1.12
C ALA A 104 -0.44 5.52 -1.18
N GLY A 105 -1.34 5.83 -0.24
CA GLY A 105 -2.75 5.39 -0.27
C GLY A 105 -3.50 5.94 -1.48
N MET A 106 -3.33 7.23 -1.81
CA MET A 106 -3.91 7.83 -3.02
C MET A 106 -3.41 7.15 -4.29
N ALA A 107 -2.08 6.99 -4.41
CA ALA A 107 -1.46 6.36 -5.57
C ALA A 107 -1.85 4.87 -5.67
N TYR A 108 -1.99 4.17 -4.55
CA TYR A 108 -2.44 2.79 -4.49
C TYR A 108 -3.87 2.64 -5.01
N LEU A 109 -4.80 3.50 -4.57
CA LEU A 109 -6.17 3.52 -5.09
C LEU A 109 -6.17 3.74 -6.61
N ALA A 110 -5.38 4.71 -7.09
CA ALA A 110 -5.23 5.00 -8.51
C ALA A 110 -4.75 3.80 -9.33
N GLU A 111 -3.71 3.09 -8.86
CA GLU A 111 -3.23 1.87 -9.52
C GLU A 111 -4.18 0.69 -9.42
N SER A 112 -4.99 0.63 -8.37
CA SER A 112 -5.99 -0.41 -8.19
C SER A 112 -7.22 -0.25 -9.11
N GLY A 113 -7.17 0.72 -10.02
CA GLY A 113 -8.20 1.02 -11.02
C GLY A 113 -9.27 2.00 -10.56
N LEU A 114 -9.03 2.73 -9.46
CA LEU A 114 -9.95 3.72 -8.92
C LEU A 114 -9.48 5.15 -9.23
N ARG A 115 -10.40 6.12 -9.18
CA ARG A 115 -10.11 7.55 -9.39
C ARG A 115 -10.63 8.34 -8.19
N PRO A 116 -9.83 8.51 -7.13
CA PRO A 116 -10.29 9.18 -5.93
C PRO A 116 -10.34 10.70 -6.09
N THR A 117 -11.41 11.32 -5.57
CA THR A 117 -11.52 12.77 -5.39
C THR A 117 -11.32 13.11 -3.92
N ILE A 118 -10.16 13.69 -3.63
CA ILE A 118 -9.71 14.11 -2.30
C ILE A 118 -10.26 15.51 -2.01
N THR A 119 -10.98 15.64 -0.90
CA THR A 119 -11.62 16.91 -0.49
C THR A 119 -11.06 17.49 0.81
N SER A 120 -10.26 16.71 1.54
CA SER A 120 -9.67 17.14 2.81
C SER A 120 -8.34 16.43 3.04
N LEU A 121 -7.33 17.22 3.43
CA LEU A 121 -6.00 16.80 3.88
C LEU A 121 -5.65 17.56 5.15
N LYS A 122 -4.51 18.26 5.26
CA LYS A 122 -4.18 18.97 6.48
C LYS A 122 -4.99 20.26 6.62
N CYS A 123 -5.10 21.03 5.56
CA CYS A 123 -6.06 22.12 5.48
C CYS A 123 -7.44 21.60 5.06
N GLY A 124 -8.50 22.40 5.23
CA GLY A 124 -9.86 21.98 4.88
C GLY A 124 -10.58 21.16 5.95
N HIS A 125 -9.98 21.01 7.14
CA HIS A 125 -10.62 20.41 8.33
C HIS A 125 -10.40 21.29 9.57
N GLY A 126 -11.23 21.09 10.62
CA GLY A 126 -11.05 21.74 11.92
C GLY A 126 -10.09 20.98 12.85
N PHE A 127 -9.32 21.69 13.68
CA PHE A 127 -8.27 21.09 14.53
C PHE A 127 -8.76 19.92 15.43
N PHE A 128 -10.03 19.95 15.84
CA PHE A 128 -10.66 18.91 16.64
C PHE A 128 -11.67 18.10 15.83
N THR A 129 -11.83 16.81 16.16
CA THR A 129 -12.95 15.98 15.70
C THR A 129 -14.27 16.44 16.33
N SER A 130 -15.40 15.96 15.82
CA SER A 130 -16.73 16.19 16.42
C SER A 130 -16.80 15.74 17.90
N SER A 131 -15.99 14.75 18.28
CA SER A 131 -15.83 14.23 19.65
C SER A 131 -14.78 14.94 20.51
N GLY A 132 -14.10 15.97 19.99
CA GLY A 132 -13.13 16.80 20.74
C GLY A 132 -11.69 16.28 20.77
N ASN A 133 -11.36 15.21 20.04
CA ASN A 133 -9.99 14.72 19.91
C ASN A 133 -9.21 15.49 18.84
N VAL A 134 -7.88 15.52 18.92
CA VAL A 134 -7.06 16.08 17.84
C VAL A 134 -7.19 15.20 16.60
N SER A 135 -7.52 15.82 15.47
CA SER A 135 -7.71 15.10 14.21
C SER A 135 -6.37 14.66 13.60
N HIS A 136 -6.33 13.47 12.98
CA HIS A 136 -5.16 13.02 12.20
C HIS A 136 -4.83 13.96 11.04
N HIS A 137 -5.82 14.67 10.51
CA HIS A 137 -5.59 15.70 9.51
C HIS A 137 -4.71 16.84 10.05
N SER A 138 -4.80 17.20 11.34
CA SER A 138 -4.02 18.31 11.93
C SER A 138 -2.51 18.10 11.84
N SER A 139 -2.09 16.84 11.76
CA SER A 139 -0.68 16.42 11.62
C SER A 139 -0.34 15.92 10.21
N GLY A 140 -1.24 16.08 9.24
CA GLY A 140 -1.05 15.64 7.84
C GLY A 140 -1.13 14.13 7.66
N ASN A 141 -1.74 13.40 8.60
CA ASN A 141 -1.77 11.94 8.62
C ASN A 141 -3.12 11.35 8.16
N ALA A 142 -3.99 12.14 7.53
CA ALA A 142 -5.27 11.65 7.03
C ALA A 142 -5.69 12.30 5.71
N MET A 143 -6.65 11.64 5.04
CA MET A 143 -7.35 12.14 3.87
C MET A 143 -8.83 11.80 3.93
N ASP A 144 -9.67 12.67 3.39
CA ASP A 144 -11.08 12.35 3.11
C ASP A 144 -11.30 12.25 1.61
N ILE A 145 -12.02 11.19 1.21
CA ILE A 145 -12.36 10.88 -0.17
C ILE A 145 -13.86 11.04 -0.33
N ALA A 146 -14.31 12.06 -1.07
CA ALA A 146 -15.74 12.33 -1.27
C ALA A 146 -16.32 11.65 -2.51
N GLN A 147 -15.48 11.23 -3.46
CA GLN A 147 -15.91 10.51 -4.66
C GLN A 147 -14.88 9.47 -5.09
N ILE A 148 -15.35 8.40 -5.73
CA ILE A 148 -14.52 7.42 -6.42
C ILE A 148 -15.09 7.22 -7.82
N ASN A 149 -14.26 7.34 -8.85
CA ASN A 149 -14.68 7.19 -10.25
C ASN A 149 -15.80 8.17 -10.66
N GLY A 150 -15.82 9.36 -10.05
CA GLY A 150 -16.89 10.36 -10.24
C GLY A 150 -18.23 10.00 -9.58
N VAL A 151 -18.29 8.93 -8.79
CA VAL A 151 -19.46 8.55 -7.99
C VAL A 151 -19.29 9.12 -6.57
N PRO A 152 -20.21 9.97 -6.08
CA PRO A 152 -20.17 10.47 -4.71
C PRO A 152 -20.29 9.34 -3.68
N ILE A 153 -19.56 9.43 -2.58
CA ILE A 153 -19.76 8.50 -1.45
C ILE A 153 -21.15 8.69 -0.83
N LEU A 154 -21.66 9.93 -0.84
CA LEU A 154 -23.02 10.24 -0.39
C LEU A 154 -24.04 9.42 -1.17
N GLY A 155 -24.77 8.57 -0.45
CA GLY A 155 -25.82 7.72 -1.01
C GLY A 155 -25.32 6.47 -1.75
N HIS A 156 -24.01 6.21 -1.80
CA HIS A 156 -23.43 5.09 -2.56
C HIS A 156 -22.53 4.18 -1.70
N GLN A 157 -23.00 3.84 -0.50
CA GLN A 157 -22.31 2.93 0.44
C GLN A 157 -23.00 1.56 0.53
N GLU A 158 -23.61 1.11 -0.55
CA GLU A 158 -24.30 -0.18 -0.65
C GLU A 158 -23.32 -1.38 -0.77
N PRO A 159 -23.77 -2.59 -0.37
CA PRO A 159 -22.95 -3.79 -0.50
C PRO A 159 -22.46 -4.05 -1.92
N GLY A 160 -21.14 -4.27 -2.06
CA GLY A 160 -20.49 -4.49 -3.36
C GLY A 160 -20.33 -3.24 -4.24
N GLY A 161 -20.82 -2.09 -3.79
CA GLY A 161 -20.67 -0.79 -4.45
C GLY A 161 -19.23 -0.29 -4.50
N VAL A 162 -19.02 0.82 -5.20
CA VAL A 162 -17.68 1.41 -5.39
C VAL A 162 -17.04 1.87 -4.08
N THR A 163 -17.85 2.35 -3.12
CA THR A 163 -17.39 2.73 -1.78
C THR A 163 -16.86 1.52 -1.02
N GLU A 164 -17.64 0.43 -0.93
CA GLU A 164 -17.20 -0.80 -0.25
C GLU A 164 -15.94 -1.37 -0.89
N GLN A 165 -15.88 -1.38 -2.23
CA GLN A 165 -14.70 -1.81 -2.97
C GLN A 165 -13.46 -0.95 -2.69
N SER A 166 -13.64 0.34 -2.42
CA SER A 166 -12.55 1.25 -2.05
C SER A 166 -12.08 0.99 -0.62
N VAL A 167 -13.03 0.84 0.33
CA VAL A 167 -12.74 0.47 1.72
C VAL A 167 -11.99 -0.87 1.79
N ARG A 168 -12.46 -1.91 1.07
CA ARG A 168 -11.78 -3.22 1.05
C ARG A 168 -10.36 -3.16 0.51
N ARG A 169 -10.10 -2.32 -0.50
CA ARG A 169 -8.72 -2.10 -1.00
C ARG A 169 -7.85 -1.44 0.06
N LEU A 170 -8.35 -0.41 0.73
CA LEU A 170 -7.63 0.25 1.83
C LEU A 170 -7.33 -0.73 2.98
N MET A 171 -8.29 -1.59 3.33
CA MET A 171 -8.09 -2.67 4.32
C MET A 171 -7.06 -3.71 3.89
N ALA A 172 -6.80 -3.87 2.59
CA ALA A 172 -5.80 -4.82 2.12
C ALA A 172 -4.38 -4.33 2.41
N LEU A 173 -4.16 -3.02 2.64
CA LEU A 173 -2.86 -2.47 3.01
C LEU A 173 -2.40 -3.05 4.37
N GLN A 174 -1.12 -3.44 4.44
CA GLN A 174 -0.54 -4.14 5.58
C GLN A 174 0.73 -3.47 6.10
N GLY A 175 1.17 -3.89 7.29
CA GLY A 175 2.40 -3.40 7.91
C GLY A 175 2.35 -1.90 8.16
N THR A 176 3.41 -1.19 7.77
CA THR A 176 3.49 0.28 7.93
C THR A 176 2.51 1.05 7.04
N MET A 177 1.88 0.39 6.07
CA MET A 177 0.88 0.98 5.18
C MET A 177 -0.56 0.69 5.62
N ALA A 178 -0.78 -0.12 6.67
CA ALA A 178 -2.12 -0.38 7.19
C ALA A 178 -2.71 0.90 7.81
N PRO A 179 -3.90 1.37 7.37
CA PRO A 179 -4.57 2.49 8.02
C PRO A 179 -5.07 2.11 9.41
N ASP A 180 -4.96 3.05 10.35
CA ASP A 180 -5.49 2.92 11.70
C ASP A 180 -6.99 3.24 11.76
N GLN A 181 -7.47 4.08 10.83
CA GLN A 181 -8.87 4.47 10.72
C GLN A 181 -9.31 4.44 9.25
N ILE A 182 -10.41 3.75 8.98
CA ILE A 182 -11.18 3.83 7.74
C ILE A 182 -12.64 4.09 8.11
N ILE A 183 -13.06 5.34 8.14
CA ILE A 183 -14.38 5.73 8.66
C ILE A 183 -15.30 6.06 7.49
N SER A 184 -16.49 5.46 7.50
CA SER A 184 -17.55 5.63 6.51
C SER A 184 -18.89 5.23 7.15
N LEU A 185 -19.91 4.80 6.39
CA LEU A 185 -21.07 4.10 6.93
C LEU A 185 -20.88 2.57 6.99
N LEU A 186 -19.72 2.07 6.56
CA LEU A 186 -19.41 0.65 6.49
C LEU A 186 -18.60 0.21 7.72
N GLU A 187 -19.03 -0.91 8.32
CA GLU A 187 -18.28 -1.65 9.35
C GLU A 187 -17.96 -3.05 8.81
N LEU A 188 -16.76 -3.22 8.26
CA LEU A 188 -16.29 -4.46 7.62
C LEU A 188 -15.25 -5.21 8.48
N GLY A 189 -15.01 -4.73 9.71
CA GLY A 189 -14.02 -5.24 10.66
C GLY A 189 -12.64 -4.58 10.54
N GLY A 190 -11.72 -4.94 11.44
CA GLY A 190 -10.37 -4.36 11.45
C GLY A 190 -10.39 -2.87 11.81
N SER A 191 -9.80 -2.02 10.96
CA SER A 191 -9.73 -0.56 11.16
C SER A 191 -10.92 0.22 10.59
N THR A 192 -12.01 -0.46 10.19
CA THR A 192 -13.21 0.22 9.69
C THR A 192 -14.15 0.63 10.82
N PHE A 193 -14.68 1.85 10.77
CA PHE A 193 -15.67 2.35 11.73
C PHE A 193 -16.87 2.93 10.98
N ALA A 194 -18.09 2.57 11.41
CA ALA A 194 -19.32 3.16 10.89
C ALA A 194 -19.73 4.39 11.71
N MET A 195 -19.75 5.56 11.09
CA MET A 195 -20.12 6.83 11.74
C MET A 195 -21.04 7.65 10.83
N GLY A 196 -22.19 8.09 11.37
CA GLY A 196 -23.24 8.75 10.59
C GLY A 196 -22.83 10.10 9.97
N ASP A 197 -21.87 10.79 10.59
CA ASP A 197 -21.27 12.04 10.07
C ASP A 197 -20.24 11.80 8.95
N HIS A 198 -20.02 10.55 8.53
CA HIS A 198 -19.19 10.14 7.39
C HIS A 198 -20.04 9.56 6.24
N ALA A 199 -21.28 10.05 6.10
CA ALA A 199 -22.18 9.61 5.04
C ALA A 199 -21.72 10.02 3.64
N ASP A 200 -20.97 11.11 3.54
CA ASP A 200 -20.56 11.77 2.29
C ASP A 200 -19.08 11.58 1.93
N HIS A 201 -18.30 10.88 2.74
CA HIS A 201 -16.89 10.62 2.46
C HIS A 201 -16.36 9.35 3.15
N ILE A 202 -15.22 8.85 2.66
CA ILE A 202 -14.38 7.87 3.37
C ILE A 202 -13.23 8.64 4.01
N HIS A 203 -13.13 8.62 5.33
CA HIS A 203 -11.96 9.11 6.06
C HIS A 203 -10.92 7.99 6.17
N VAL A 204 -9.66 8.31 5.87
CA VAL A 204 -8.53 7.37 6.01
C VAL A 204 -7.45 8.03 6.85
N GLY A 205 -7.20 7.48 8.04
CA GLY A 205 -6.27 8.01 9.02
C GLY A 205 -5.14 7.05 9.37
N PHE A 206 -3.95 7.60 9.56
CA PHE A 206 -2.78 6.90 10.05
C PHE A 206 -2.33 7.48 11.38
N SER A 207 -2.10 6.64 12.37
CA SER A 207 -1.43 7.03 13.61
C SER A 207 -0.02 7.51 13.27
N PRO A 208 0.48 8.58 13.93
CA PRO A 208 1.88 8.95 13.82
C PRO A 208 2.76 7.73 14.15
N MET A 209 3.64 7.31 13.23
CA MET A 209 4.57 6.19 13.47
C MET A 209 5.53 6.46 14.64
N PHE A 210 5.59 7.72 15.07
CA PHE A 210 6.40 8.19 16.17
C PHE A 210 5.46 8.92 17.13
N GLY A 211 5.29 8.40 18.34
CA GLY A 211 4.75 9.19 19.45
C GLY A 211 5.66 10.40 19.75
N GLU A 212 5.42 11.09 20.86
CA GLU A 212 6.13 12.32 21.28
C GLU A 212 7.68 12.26 21.23
N ASN A 213 8.28 11.06 21.13
CA ASN A 213 9.72 10.86 21.02
C ASN A 213 10.26 10.92 19.57
N GLY A 214 10.46 12.15 19.07
CA GLY A 214 11.09 12.44 17.79
C GLY A 214 12.54 11.94 17.59
N LYS A 215 13.21 11.42 18.64
CA LYS A 215 14.56 10.82 18.55
C LYS A 215 14.57 9.44 17.87
N LEU A 216 13.56 8.60 18.13
CA LEU A 216 13.41 7.31 17.44
C LEU A 216 12.98 7.53 15.98
N GLY A 217 12.16 8.56 15.72
CA GLY A 217 11.78 8.96 14.38
C GLY A 217 12.96 9.34 13.48
N LYS A 218 13.96 10.04 14.02
CA LYS A 218 15.20 10.37 13.28
C LYS A 218 16.07 9.14 12.97
N GLN A 219 16.00 8.09 13.79
CA GLN A 219 16.73 6.84 13.55
C GLN A 219 16.01 5.95 12.52
N ALA A 220 14.68 5.95 12.50
CA ALA A 220 13.89 5.27 11.46
C ALA A 220 13.89 6.01 10.11
N LEU A 221 14.05 7.35 10.11
CA LEU A 221 14.30 8.19 8.93
C LEU A 221 15.73 8.07 8.39
N ALA A 222 16.60 7.24 8.99
CA ALA A 222 17.87 6.84 8.40
C ALA A 222 17.66 5.88 7.21
N VAL A 223 16.71 6.22 6.35
CA VAL A 223 16.57 5.64 5.02
C VAL A 223 17.23 6.61 4.07
N LEU A 224 18.43 6.24 3.61
CA LEU A 224 19.22 6.83 2.52
C LEU A 224 19.08 8.35 2.31
N LYS A 225 20.17 9.09 2.52
CA LYS A 225 20.23 10.55 2.31
C LYS A 225 19.79 10.92 0.88
N PRO A 226 19.27 12.15 0.65
CA PRO A 226 18.96 12.64 -0.69
C PRO A 226 20.14 12.42 -1.66
N GLY A 227 19.90 11.78 -2.81
CA GLY A 227 20.93 11.32 -3.76
C GLY A 227 21.15 9.81 -3.73
N GLN A 228 21.26 9.20 -2.54
CA GLN A 228 21.48 7.75 -2.39
C GLN A 228 20.29 6.91 -2.90
N TRP A 229 19.10 7.52 -2.94
CA TRP A 229 17.91 6.91 -3.55
C TRP A 229 18.00 6.82 -5.07
N SER A 230 18.59 7.84 -5.73
CA SER A 230 18.82 7.80 -7.17
C SER A 230 19.85 6.73 -7.50
N ASP A 231 20.89 6.60 -6.67
CA ASP A 231 21.92 5.57 -6.81
C ASP A 231 21.33 4.17 -6.60
N LEU A 232 20.49 3.98 -5.59
CA LEU A 232 19.78 2.71 -5.36
C LEU A 232 18.88 2.34 -6.53
N ILE A 233 18.09 3.28 -7.06
CA ILE A 233 17.20 3.02 -8.21
C ILE A 233 18.01 2.74 -9.48
N ALA A 234 19.10 3.46 -9.72
CA ALA A 234 20.01 3.17 -10.82
C ALA A 234 20.58 1.76 -10.67
N GLN A 235 21.02 1.37 -9.47
CA GLN A 235 21.58 0.06 -9.21
C GLN A 235 20.54 -1.06 -9.31
N LEU A 236 19.27 -0.83 -8.93
CA LEU A 236 18.18 -1.77 -9.12
C LEU A 236 17.81 -1.97 -10.61
N ARG A 237 18.04 -0.97 -11.46
CA ARG A 237 17.83 -1.08 -12.92
C ARG A 237 18.92 -1.91 -13.61
N GLU A 238 20.11 -1.99 -13.01
CA GLU A 238 21.22 -2.82 -13.50
C GLU A 238 21.12 -4.28 -13.05
N ILE A 239 20.15 -4.64 -12.20
CA ILE A 239 19.93 -6.04 -11.80
C ILE A 239 19.14 -6.74 -12.90
N ASP A 240 19.78 -7.68 -13.58
CA ASP A 240 19.11 -8.57 -14.53
C ASP A 240 17.98 -9.33 -13.84
N ASN A 241 16.80 -9.31 -14.45
CA ASN A 241 15.66 -10.07 -13.97
C ASN A 241 16.03 -11.56 -13.91
N PRO A 242 15.84 -12.24 -12.76
CA PRO A 242 16.22 -13.63 -12.64
C PRO A 242 15.37 -14.49 -13.58
N VAL A 243 16.03 -15.31 -14.39
CA VAL A 243 15.36 -16.28 -15.25
C VAL A 243 14.81 -17.40 -14.36
N VAL A 244 13.50 -17.43 -14.19
CA VAL A 244 12.82 -18.50 -13.45
C VAL A 244 12.72 -19.74 -14.34
N PRO A 245 13.25 -20.91 -13.93
CA PRO A 245 13.10 -22.14 -14.68
C PRO A 245 11.62 -22.51 -14.82
N THR A 246 11.15 -22.70 -16.04
CA THR A 246 9.75 -23.12 -16.33
C THR A 246 9.51 -24.61 -16.09
N LYS A 247 10.55 -25.35 -15.65
CA LYS A 247 10.49 -26.77 -15.34
C LYS A 247 10.98 -27.02 -13.91
N PRO A 248 10.41 -27.99 -13.20
CA PRO A 248 10.92 -28.44 -11.92
C PRO A 248 12.41 -28.82 -12.01
N SER A 249 13.16 -28.53 -10.95
CA SER A 249 14.57 -28.90 -10.90
C SER A 249 14.73 -30.43 -10.87
N LYS A 250 15.91 -30.94 -11.22
CA LYS A 250 16.25 -32.36 -11.04
C LYS A 250 16.22 -32.84 -9.58
N TYR A 251 16.13 -31.92 -8.62
CA TYR A 251 16.01 -32.18 -7.19
C TYR A 251 14.56 -32.11 -6.69
N SER A 252 13.60 -31.81 -7.56
CA SER A 252 12.19 -31.75 -7.22
C SER A 252 11.62 -33.16 -7.06
N LEU A 253 10.91 -33.40 -5.96
CA LEU A 253 10.21 -34.67 -5.73
C LEU A 253 8.91 -34.70 -6.54
N PRO A 254 8.50 -35.86 -7.10
CA PRO A 254 7.22 -35.99 -7.76
C PRO A 254 6.07 -35.69 -6.78
N ALA A 255 5.13 -34.85 -7.19
CA ALA A 255 3.89 -34.65 -6.46
C ALA A 255 2.85 -35.63 -7.01
N ASP A 256 2.75 -36.82 -6.39
CA ASP A 256 1.86 -37.89 -6.85
C ASP A 256 0.37 -37.54 -6.69
N LYS A 257 0.03 -36.52 -5.88
CA LYS A 257 -1.33 -35.98 -5.75
C LYS A 257 -1.34 -34.47 -5.59
N ARG A 258 -2.28 -33.85 -6.31
CA ARG A 258 -2.60 -32.43 -6.26
C ARG A 258 -3.16 -32.06 -4.87
N SER A 259 -2.54 -31.10 -4.18
CA SER A 259 -2.98 -30.66 -2.84
C SER A 259 -4.12 -29.64 -2.87
N SER A 260 -4.37 -28.96 -4.00
CA SER A 260 -5.53 -28.07 -4.14
C SER A 260 -5.98 -27.86 -5.59
N PRO A 261 -7.28 -27.56 -5.82
CA PRO A 261 -7.83 -27.20 -7.12
C PRO A 261 -7.61 -25.72 -7.52
N ALA A 262 -6.92 -24.91 -6.70
CA ALA A 262 -6.92 -23.44 -6.82
C ALA A 262 -6.14 -22.86 -8.02
N HIS A 263 -5.35 -23.67 -8.74
CA HIS A 263 -4.60 -23.23 -9.91
C HIS A 263 -4.80 -24.22 -11.06
N LYS A 264 -5.93 -24.09 -11.76
CA LYS A 264 -6.00 -24.45 -13.18
C LYS A 264 -5.56 -23.21 -13.94
N GLY A 265 -4.29 -23.15 -14.32
CA GLY A 265 -3.87 -22.24 -15.38
C GLY A 265 -4.45 -22.76 -16.70
N GLU A 266 -5.09 -21.88 -17.47
CA GLU A 266 -5.15 -22.00 -18.93
C GLU A 266 -3.80 -21.53 -19.52
#